data_AF-A0AAW3T650-F1
#
_entry.id   AF-A0AAW3T650-F1
#
_cell.length_a   1.000
_cell.length_b   1.000
_cell.length_c   1.000
_cell.angle_alpha   90.00
_cell.angle_beta   90.00
_cell.angle_gamma   90.00
#
_symmetry.space_group_name_H-M   'P 1'
#
loop_
_entity.id
_entity.type
_entity.pdbx_description
1 polymer ?
#
loop_
_entity_poly.entity_id
_entity_poly.type
_entity_poly.pdbx_seq_one_letter_code
_entity_poly.pdbx_strand_id
1 'polypeptide(L)'
;MRSSPARSRPFSRRGRLVSVGAGTPGELGVLLAVECSPTFGSAPAQVVGLIDGGQVALTTVEDDAESAVRDLDALGLTADDVVVGISASGAAPYVIAAILETRRRSAV
;
A
#
# COMPACT_ATOMS: atom_id res chain seq x y z
N MET A 1 -12.64 -21.06 -15.87
CA MET A 1 -11.68 -20.98 -14.74
C MET A 1 -12.33 -20.09 -13.69
N ARG A 2 -12.89 -20.67 -12.63
CA ARG A 2 -13.73 -19.94 -11.66
C ARG A 2 -12.84 -19.16 -10.70
N SER A 3 -12.95 -17.84 -10.70
CA SER A 3 -12.43 -16.98 -9.63
C SER A 3 -13.10 -17.38 -8.32
N SER A 4 -12.33 -17.92 -7.37
CA SER A 4 -12.80 -18.15 -6.01
C SER A 4 -13.16 -16.80 -5.39
N PRO A 5 -14.32 -16.64 -4.73
CA PRO A 5 -14.62 -15.40 -4.04
C PRO A 5 -13.58 -15.20 -2.94
N ALA A 6 -12.85 -14.09 -2.99
CA ALA A 6 -11.89 -13.72 -1.94
C ALA A 6 -12.66 -13.70 -0.61
N ARG A 7 -12.32 -14.60 0.32
CA ARG A 7 -12.94 -14.62 1.65
C ARG A 7 -12.57 -13.32 2.35
N SER A 8 -13.50 -12.37 2.41
CA SER A 8 -13.32 -11.13 3.15
C SER A 8 -13.34 -11.44 4.65
N ARG A 9 -12.16 -11.58 5.25
CA ARG A 9 -12.03 -11.57 6.71
C ARG A 9 -12.24 -10.13 7.21
N PRO A 10 -12.91 -9.94 8.37
CA PRO A 10 -13.07 -8.61 8.95
C PRO A 10 -11.69 -7.99 9.20
N PHE A 11 -11.59 -6.66 9.06
CA PHE A 11 -10.31 -5.94 9.19
C PHE A 11 -9.62 -6.18 10.54
N SER A 12 -10.38 -6.38 11.62
CA SER A 12 -9.87 -6.75 12.94
C SER A 12 -9.12 -8.10 13.00
N ARG A 13 -9.22 -8.92 11.96
CA ARG A 13 -8.51 -10.20 11.82
C ARG A 13 -7.43 -10.16 10.74
N ARG A 14 -7.08 -8.97 10.24
CA ARG A 14 -6.02 -8.72 9.25
C ARG A 14 -4.85 -8.02 9.93
N GLY A 15 -3.69 -8.03 9.28
CA GLY A 15 -2.47 -7.38 9.75
C GLY A 15 -2.57 -5.86 9.62
N ARG A 16 -2.18 -5.34 8.45
CA ARG A 16 -2.14 -3.90 8.17
C ARG A 16 -2.96 -3.56 6.93
N LEU A 17 -3.45 -2.32 6.87
CA LEU A 17 -3.87 -1.68 5.61
C LEU A 17 -2.69 -0.89 5.06
N VAL A 18 -2.22 -1.24 3.87
CA VAL A 18 -1.07 -0.61 3.21
C VAL A 18 -1.57 0.09 1.96
N SER A 19 -1.52 1.42 1.94
CA SER A 19 -1.73 2.19 0.71
C SER A 19 -0.41 2.36 -0.02
N VAL A 20 -0.42 2.21 -1.35
CA VAL A 20 0.77 2.36 -2.20
C VAL A 20 0.44 3.32 -3.34
N GLY A 21 1.30 4.32 -3.58
CA GLY A 21 1.09 5.34 -4.60
C GLY A 21 2.37 6.09 -4.96
N ALA A 22 2.35 6.77 -6.09
CA ALA A 22 3.42 7.66 -6.55
C ALA A 22 2.88 9.10 -6.67
N GLY A 23 3.69 10.11 -6.34
CA GLY A 23 3.28 11.52 -6.32
C GLY A 23 2.05 11.77 -5.43
N THR A 24 1.13 12.64 -5.89
CA THR A 24 -0.09 13.00 -5.14
C THR A 24 -0.93 11.80 -4.65
N PRO A 25 -1.19 10.74 -5.47
CA PRO A 25 -1.77 9.50 -4.95
C PRO A 25 -1.06 8.91 -3.73
N GLY A 26 0.28 8.93 -3.70
CA GLY A 26 1.07 8.45 -2.58
C GLY A 26 0.98 9.38 -1.37
N GLU A 27 1.01 10.70 -1.58
CA GLU A 27 0.83 11.71 -0.53
C GLU A 27 -0.51 11.52 0.19
N LEU A 28 -1.58 11.27 -0.56
CA LEU A 28 -2.91 10.99 0.00
C LEU A 28 -2.93 9.70 0.84
N GLY A 29 -2.19 8.67 0.42
CA GLY A 29 -2.04 7.43 1.20
C GLY A 29 -1.31 7.65 2.52
N VAL A 30 -0.23 8.43 2.49
CA VAL A 30 0.52 8.82 3.71
C VAL A 30 -0.34 9.66 4.64
N LEU A 31 -1.05 10.66 4.11
CA LEU A 31 -1.97 11.49 4.90
C LEU A 31 -3.05 10.66 5.56
N LEU A 32 -3.65 9.70 4.83
CA LEU A 32 -4.63 8.78 5.38
C LEU A 32 -4.07 7.97 6.55
N ALA A 33 -2.84 7.45 6.43
CA ALA A 33 -2.19 6.71 7.51
C ALA A 33 -1.97 7.57 8.76
N VAL A 34 -1.51 8.82 8.58
CA VAL A 34 -1.26 9.77 9.68
C VAL A 34 -2.55 10.10 10.43
N GLU A 35 -3.64 10.39 9.71
CA GLU A 35 -4.91 10.79 10.33
C GLU A 35 -5.65 9.62 11.02
N CYS A 36 -5.38 8.37 10.63
CA CYS A 36 -6.08 7.21 11.19
C CYS A 36 -5.81 6.99 12.69
N SER A 37 -4.61 7.29 13.18
CA SER A 37 -4.27 7.09 14.59
C SER A 37 -4.98 8.08 15.52
N PRO A 38 -4.90 9.41 15.33
CA PRO A 38 -5.60 10.37 16.19
C PRO A 38 -7.13 10.35 15.99
N THR A 39 -7.62 10.05 14.79
CA THR A 39 -9.07 10.08 14.51
C THR A 39 -9.80 8.83 15.01
N PHE A 40 -9.20 7.65 14.85
CA PHE A 40 -9.87 6.37 15.14
C PHE A 40 -9.20 5.57 16.27
N GLY A 41 -8.14 6.09 16.89
CA GLY A 41 -7.39 5.38 17.92
C GLY A 41 -6.66 4.14 17.41
N SER A 42 -6.40 4.06 16.10
CA SER A 42 -5.69 2.93 15.50
C SER A 42 -4.20 2.93 15.90
N ALA A 43 -3.62 1.74 16.01
CA ALA A 43 -2.19 1.63 16.27
C ALA A 43 -1.41 2.21 15.07
N PRO A 44 -0.29 2.94 15.29
CA PRO A 44 0.44 3.61 14.20
C PRO A 44 0.86 2.71 13.04
N ALA A 45 1.06 1.41 13.29
CA ALA A 45 1.44 0.44 12.26
C ALA A 45 0.25 -0.23 11.56
N GLN A 46 -0.99 0.02 12.00
CA GLN A 46 -2.19 -0.64 11.48
C GLN A 46 -2.62 -0.09 10.11
N VAL A 47 -2.32 1.18 9.84
CA VAL A 47 -2.54 1.83 8.55
C VAL A 47 -1.22 2.45 8.11
N VAL A 48 -0.74 2.08 6.92
CA VAL A 48 0.57 2.46 6.40
C VAL A 48 0.40 3.09 5.03
N GLY A 49 1.12 4.19 4.78
CA GLY A 49 1.25 4.78 3.45
C GLY A 49 2.66 4.61 2.93
N LEU A 50 2.80 3.95 1.78
CA LEU A 50 4.03 3.89 1.02
C LEU A 50 3.91 4.82 -0.19
N ILE A 51 4.90 5.70 -0.31
CA ILE A 51 5.06 6.63 -1.41
C ILE A 51 6.40 6.35 -2.09
N ASP A 52 6.40 6.24 -3.41
CA ASP A 52 7.62 5.99 -4.19
C ASP A 52 8.65 7.11 -3.98
N GLY A 53 9.85 6.78 -3.50
CA GLY A 53 10.89 7.74 -3.10
C GLY A 53 10.84 8.16 -1.63
N GLY A 54 9.90 7.64 -0.85
CA GLY A 54 9.81 7.87 0.60
C GLY A 54 9.59 9.34 0.98
N GLN A 55 10.27 9.83 2.02
CA GLN A 55 10.09 11.21 2.51
C GLN A 55 10.43 12.28 1.46
N VAL A 56 11.39 12.00 0.57
CA VAL A 56 11.79 12.91 -0.51
C VAL A 56 10.66 13.10 -1.52
N ALA A 57 9.78 12.10 -1.63
CA ALA A 57 8.65 12.13 -2.54
C ALA A 57 7.52 13.10 -2.14
N LEU A 58 7.61 13.70 -0.95
CA LEU A 58 6.70 14.77 -0.52
C LEU A 58 6.97 16.10 -1.23
N THR A 59 8.11 16.23 -1.91
CA THR A 59 8.50 17.46 -2.63
C THR A 59 8.95 17.20 -4.06
N THR A 60 9.11 15.93 -4.44
CA THR A 60 9.56 15.49 -5.78
C THR A 60 8.78 14.25 -6.19
N VAL A 61 8.54 14.05 -7.49
CA VAL A 61 7.74 12.91 -7.96
C VAL A 61 8.65 11.95 -8.72
N GLU A 62 8.63 10.69 -8.31
CA GLU A 62 9.21 9.54 -9.00
C GLU A 62 8.09 8.53 -9.35
N ASP A 63 8.39 7.56 -10.22
CA ASP A 63 7.48 6.44 -10.53
C ASP A 63 8.28 5.20 -11.01
N ASP A 64 9.02 4.57 -10.09
CA ASP A 64 9.89 3.42 -10.30
C ASP A 64 9.23 2.10 -9.86
N ALA A 65 9.14 1.14 -10.78
CA ALA A 65 8.61 -0.19 -10.50
C ALA A 65 9.48 -1.00 -9.51
N GLU A 66 10.81 -0.83 -9.52
CA GLU A 66 11.69 -1.62 -8.66
C GLU A 66 11.61 -1.17 -7.20
N SER A 67 11.38 0.13 -6.96
CA SER A 67 11.15 0.69 -5.63
C SER A 67 9.98 0.05 -4.91
N ALA A 68 8.89 -0.29 -5.61
CA ALA A 68 7.74 -0.93 -4.98
C ALA A 68 8.08 -2.27 -4.30
N VAL A 69 8.89 -3.11 -4.95
CA VAL A 69 9.29 -4.41 -4.36
C VAL A 69 10.17 -4.18 -3.13
N ARG A 70 11.13 -3.24 -3.22
CA ARG A 70 12.02 -2.87 -2.12
C ARG A 70 11.23 -2.34 -0.91
N ASP A 71 10.23 -1.51 -1.15
CA ASP A 71 9.42 -0.93 -0.08
C ASP A 71 8.54 -1.99 0.60
N LEU A 72 7.95 -2.91 -0.18
CA LEU A 72 7.18 -4.03 0.37
C LEU A 72 8.05 -5.04 1.14
N ASP A 73 9.30 -5.24 0.70
CA ASP A 73 10.30 -6.02 1.43
C ASP A 73 10.70 -5.36 2.75
N ALA A 74 11.02 -4.06 2.70
CA ALA A 74 11.38 -3.29 3.88
C ALA A 74 10.23 -3.21 4.90
N LEU A 75 8.99 -3.13 4.41
CA LEU A 75 7.79 -3.20 5.24
C LEU A 75 7.59 -4.59 5.85
N GLY A 76 8.19 -5.64 5.28
CA GLY A 76 7.95 -7.02 5.63
C GLY A 76 6.51 -7.42 5.33
N LEU A 77 6.04 -7.19 4.10
CA LEU A 77 4.66 -7.52 3.70
C LEU A 77 4.35 -9.00 3.91
N THR A 78 3.20 -9.29 4.52
CA THR A 78 2.72 -10.65 4.83
C THR A 78 1.35 -10.91 4.19
N ALA A 79 0.94 -12.18 4.12
CA ALA A 79 -0.36 -12.57 3.59
C ALA A 79 -1.56 -12.04 4.41
N ASP A 80 -1.35 -11.57 5.64
CA ASP A 80 -2.39 -10.97 6.47
C ASP A 80 -2.63 -9.49 6.16
N ASP A 81 -1.72 -8.85 5.42
CA ASP A 81 -1.84 -7.46 5.01
C ASP A 81 -2.81 -7.28 3.83
N VAL A 82 -3.37 -6.07 3.73
CA VAL A 82 -4.18 -5.62 2.60
C VAL A 82 -3.46 -4.48 1.89
N VAL A 83 -3.28 -4.59 0.58
CA VAL A 83 -2.62 -3.55 -0.22
C VAL A 83 -3.62 -2.85 -1.12
N VAL A 84 -3.67 -1.53 -1.02
CA VAL A 84 -4.53 -0.65 -1.83
C VAL A 84 -3.64 0.21 -2.72
N GLY A 85 -3.62 -0.10 -4.01
CA GLY A 85 -2.94 0.71 -5.02
C GLY A 85 -3.77 1.94 -5.38
N ILE A 86 -3.18 3.13 -5.24
CA ILE A 86 -3.81 4.41 -5.56
C ILE A 86 -3.13 4.98 -6.80
N SER A 87 -3.89 5.12 -7.89
CA SER A 87 -3.41 5.73 -9.12
C SER A 87 -4.56 6.42 -9.84
N ALA A 88 -4.32 7.64 -10.34
CA ALA A 88 -5.29 8.35 -11.17
C ALA A 88 -5.34 7.77 -12.60
N SER A 89 -4.19 7.35 -13.14
CA SER A 89 -4.08 6.81 -14.50
C SER A 89 -4.34 5.31 -14.58
N GLY A 90 -4.16 4.58 -13.48
CA GLY A 90 -4.15 3.13 -13.45
C GLY A 90 -2.90 2.50 -14.10
N ALA A 91 -1.93 3.31 -14.52
CA ALA A 91 -0.76 2.90 -15.29
C ALA A 91 0.58 3.15 -14.58
N ALA A 92 0.58 3.71 -13.36
CA ALA A 92 1.79 4.03 -12.61
C ALA A 92 2.63 2.77 -12.35
N PRO A 93 3.87 2.67 -12.88
CA PRO A 93 4.75 1.52 -12.70
C PRO A 93 4.92 1.09 -11.24
N TYR A 94 5.13 2.02 -10.30
CA TYR A 94 5.26 1.70 -8.87
C TYR A 94 4.02 0.96 -8.34
N VAL A 95 2.83 1.48 -8.64
CA VAL A 95 1.57 0.92 -8.16
C VAL A 95 1.31 -0.46 -8.78
N ILE A 96 1.54 -0.62 -10.07
CA ILE A 96 1.37 -1.91 -10.75
C ILE A 96 2.31 -2.95 -10.17
N ALA A 97 3.58 -2.60 -9.99
CA ALA A 97 4.58 -3.50 -9.42
C ALA A 97 4.21 -3.92 -7.99
N ALA A 98 3.75 -2.98 -7.16
CA ALA A 98 3.29 -3.28 -5.80
C ALA A 98 2.11 -4.27 -5.77
N ILE A 99 1.12 -4.11 -6.66
CA ILE A 99 -0.03 -5.02 -6.75
C ILE A 99 0.38 -6.41 -7.25
N LEU A 100 1.28 -6.48 -8.24
CA LEU A 100 1.78 -7.77 -8.73
C LEU A 100 2.56 -8.52 -7.64
N GLU A 101 3.38 -7.79 -6.88
CA GLU A 101 4.16 -8.39 -5.79
C GLU A 101 3.28 -8.81 -4.60
N THR A 102 2.26 -8.01 -4.27
CA THR A 102 1.22 -8.37 -3.28
C THR A 102 0.58 -9.72 -3.63
N ARG A 103 0.19 -9.90 -4.90
CA ARG A 103 -0.40 -11.16 -5.39
C ARG A 103 0.59 -12.32 -5.30
N ARG A 104 1.87 -12.09 -5.62
CA ARG A 104 2.92 -13.11 -5.46
C ARG A 104 3.05 -13.58 -4.01
N ARG A 105 2.88 -12.67 -3.04
CA ARG A 105 2.96 -12.98 -1.59
C ARG A 105 1.67 -13.49 -0.98
N SER A 106 0.61 -13.69 -1.77
CA SER A 106 -0.72 -14.09 -1.30
C SER A 106 -1.34 -13.12 -0.28
N ALA A 107 -0.88 -11.87 -0.27
CA ALA A 107 -1.56 -10.77 0.41
C ALA A 107 -2.80 -10.34 -0.39
N VAL A 108 -3.71 -9.60 0.24
CA VAL A 108 -5.02 -9.23 -0.34
C VAL A 108 -4.99 -7.87 -1.01
#